data_AF-A0A5J4UJ60-F1
#
_entry.id   AF-A0A5J4UJ60-F1
#
_cell.length_a   1.000
_cell.length_b   1.000
_cell.length_c   1.000
_cell.angle_alpha   90.00
_cell.angle_beta   90.00
_cell.angle_gamma   90.00
#
_symmetry.space_group_name_H-M   'P 1'
#
loop_
_entity.id
_entity.type
_entity.pdbx_description
1 polymer ?
#
loop_
_entity_poly.entity_id
_entity_poly.type
_entity_poly.pdbx_seq_one_letter_code
_entity_poly.pdbx_strand_id
1 'polypeptide(L)'
;MYKQYLRTVIGSMQERTNSDTHEKIVSIFSITLFVFRYPLAGAAIPSLKQHIKRREIYYVDCKVNLCFWTAYSFITMPNTKDKRWNVCSRIAEAKRIFSRINGVEFRDNYQGFDFVGDIYNFINKEQINVHMYTFEDNPPHYELTQNYLVNDSDKQFNILFINDGINAHIMYISDVEALTGFRYCNIYHKQAFRIGDKNLQVQMRNHMKKCQRNDGKIIKKVILEKFAKPFVPHILSNKTYKYLLANNLTHLFKPTRYYITYDIETLEKKVNEKFGDSSQVTATLIPYTIASTIKLASGIHSFYQDIRTDDFLDKWLEQLFEEAKQVKKDNKYIDESIPQYYEVPVIGFNSAKFDASVLFKNLKSKDWTISKYLGQNTVAKQIVVKHQSSSIQLRFVDFKIYSMQHKLKDAVRDFGNGLYKKGRFPHEFININNYMNELNKSEPFPIEAFDNKLRNKKISEVKYKKYLVEAAKHKTRWDYLKHYNILDTRVLIEPIDYLIELIFKYNVDMLADISMSQCSNAIKYSMEYNGFDINGDYNCESTDKSIEITQNYWRAKVESYIEQDNKKDRDSSNN
;
A
#
# COMPACT_ATOMS: atom_id res chain seq x y z
N MET A 1 -4.52 -26.54 -14.79
CA MET A 1 -3.89 -26.69 -13.45
C MET A 1 -2.90 -25.58 -13.13
N TYR A 2 -1.79 -25.41 -13.86
CA TYR A 2 -0.74 -24.40 -13.56
C TYR A 2 -1.23 -22.94 -13.54
N LYS A 3 -2.11 -22.54 -14.48
CA LYS A 3 -2.74 -21.19 -14.51
C LYS A 3 -3.65 -20.89 -13.30
N GLN A 4 -4.30 -21.91 -12.72
CA GLN A 4 -5.15 -21.74 -11.53
C GLN A 4 -4.30 -21.67 -10.26
N TYR A 5 -3.27 -22.52 -10.15
CA TYR A 5 -2.28 -22.45 -9.09
C TYR A 5 -1.58 -21.08 -9.04
N LEU A 6 -1.16 -20.53 -10.19
CA LEU A 6 -0.57 -19.20 -10.29
C LEU A 6 -1.53 -18.08 -9.83
N ARG A 7 -2.81 -18.15 -10.18
CA ARG A 7 -3.81 -17.16 -9.70
C ARG A 7 -3.99 -17.20 -8.19
N THR A 8 -3.99 -18.40 -7.59
CA THR A 8 -4.13 -18.57 -6.14
C THR A 8 -2.90 -18.07 -5.39
N VAL A 9 -1.69 -18.38 -5.87
CA VAL A 9 -0.44 -17.91 -5.26
C VAL A 9 -0.31 -16.38 -5.35
N ILE A 10 -0.68 -15.79 -6.50
CA ILE A 10 -0.73 -14.33 -6.67
C ILE A 10 -1.75 -13.69 -5.72
N GLY A 11 -2.93 -14.30 -5.55
CA GLY A 11 -3.94 -13.85 -4.59
C GLY A 11 -3.40 -13.84 -3.15
N SER A 12 -2.76 -14.93 -2.72
CA SER A 12 -2.19 -15.05 -1.37
C SER A 12 -0.99 -14.13 -1.11
N MET A 13 -0.20 -13.82 -2.14
CA MET A 13 0.93 -12.88 -2.04
C MET A 13 0.48 -11.41 -2.04
N GLN A 14 -0.75 -11.12 -2.48
CA GLN A 14 -1.33 -9.77 -2.52
C GLN A 14 -2.30 -9.47 -1.37
N GLU A 15 -2.81 -10.49 -0.67
CA GLU A 15 -3.57 -10.29 0.58
C GLU A 15 -2.65 -9.82 1.71
N ARG A 16 -2.90 -8.62 2.25
CA ARG A 16 -2.19 -8.08 3.42
C ARG A 16 -3.11 -7.89 4.61
N THR A 17 -2.56 -8.09 5.80
CA THR A 17 -3.21 -7.87 7.09
C THR A 17 -2.71 -6.58 7.74
N ASN A 18 -3.40 -6.08 8.78
CA ASN A 18 -3.06 -4.81 9.44
C ASN A 18 -1.63 -4.71 10.02
N SER A 19 -0.85 -5.79 10.05
CA SER A 19 0.55 -5.81 10.52
C SER A 19 1.59 -5.39 9.48
N ASP A 20 1.22 -5.31 8.19
CA ASP A 20 2.20 -5.21 7.08
C ASP A 20 2.58 -3.75 6.74
N THR A 21 2.21 -2.79 7.58
CA THR A 21 2.38 -1.33 7.36
C THR A 21 3.76 -0.78 7.72
N HIS A 22 4.68 -1.60 8.24
CA HIS A 22 6.01 -1.16 8.71
C HIS A 22 7.18 -1.58 7.82
N GLU A 23 6.95 -2.32 6.72
CA GLU A 23 8.00 -2.73 5.77
C GLU A 23 7.76 -2.10 4.38
N LYS A 24 8.84 -1.92 3.60
CA LYS A 24 8.79 -1.29 2.26
C LYS A 24 7.71 -1.94 1.39
N ILE A 25 6.90 -1.10 0.75
CA ILE A 25 5.78 -1.51 -0.09
C ILE A 25 6.32 -1.99 -1.44
N VAL A 26 6.17 -3.28 -1.75
CA VAL A 26 6.48 -3.85 -3.06
C VAL A 26 5.19 -4.13 -3.83
N SER A 27 5.01 -3.35 -4.89
CA SER A 27 4.02 -3.46 -5.97
C SER A 27 4.29 -4.53 -7.03
N ILE A 28 3.64 -5.70 -7.06
CA ILE A 28 3.74 -6.58 -8.25
C ILE A 28 2.75 -6.09 -9.32
N PHE A 29 3.24 -5.26 -10.25
CA PHE A 29 2.44 -4.66 -11.33
C PHE A 29 2.43 -5.50 -12.62
N SER A 30 3.46 -6.33 -12.84
CA SER A 30 3.51 -7.37 -13.88
C SER A 30 4.50 -8.47 -13.48
N ILE A 31 4.34 -9.66 -14.05
CA ILE A 31 5.30 -10.77 -13.95
C ILE A 31 5.65 -11.19 -15.38
N THR A 32 6.94 -11.12 -15.73
CA THR A 32 7.48 -11.74 -16.95
C THR A 32 8.16 -13.05 -16.57
N LEU A 33 7.70 -14.16 -17.16
CA LEU A 33 8.38 -15.45 -17.06
C LEU A 33 9.19 -15.65 -18.33
N PHE A 34 10.52 -15.60 -18.22
CA PHE A 34 11.40 -15.96 -19.31
C PHE A 34 11.73 -17.46 -19.25
N VAL A 35 11.50 -18.18 -20.34
CA VAL A 35 12.04 -19.54 -20.51
C VAL A 35 13.31 -19.41 -21.33
N PHE A 36 14.44 -19.21 -20.67
CA PHE A 36 15.73 -19.25 -21.33
C PHE A 36 16.26 -20.68 -21.34
N ARG A 37 16.82 -21.09 -22.48
CA ARG A 37 17.63 -22.30 -22.55
C ARG A 37 19.09 -21.89 -22.35
N TYR A 38 19.54 -21.84 -21.10
CA TYR A 38 20.96 -21.74 -20.77
C TYR A 38 21.58 -23.14 -20.65
N PRO A 39 22.88 -23.30 -20.96
CA PRO A 39 23.50 -24.60 -21.08
C PRO A 39 23.64 -25.27 -19.71
N LEU A 40 23.59 -26.60 -19.76
CA LEU A 40 23.78 -27.51 -18.64
C LEU A 40 25.04 -27.17 -17.83
N ALA A 41 24.85 -27.09 -16.51
CA ALA A 41 25.85 -27.27 -15.45
C ALA A 41 26.89 -26.14 -15.21
N GLY A 42 26.98 -25.70 -13.94
CA GLY A 42 28.27 -25.45 -13.29
C GLY A 42 28.83 -24.03 -13.24
N ALA A 43 28.31 -23.05 -13.99
CA ALA A 43 28.87 -21.70 -13.95
C ALA A 43 28.36 -20.87 -12.75
N ALA A 44 29.27 -20.47 -11.86
CA ALA A 44 28.96 -19.62 -10.70
C ALA A 44 28.34 -18.28 -11.13
N ILE A 45 27.20 -17.94 -10.52
CA ILE A 45 26.53 -16.64 -10.68
C ILE A 45 27.56 -15.53 -10.39
N PRO A 46 27.75 -14.55 -11.30
CA PRO A 46 28.80 -13.54 -11.18
C PRO A 46 28.82 -12.81 -9.83
N SER A 47 27.66 -12.51 -9.26
CA SER A 47 27.53 -11.84 -7.96
C SER A 47 27.88 -12.73 -6.76
N LEU A 48 27.72 -14.05 -6.86
CA LEU A 48 28.10 -14.99 -5.80
C LEU A 48 29.59 -15.35 -5.81
N LYS A 49 30.34 -15.01 -6.88
CA LYS A 49 31.77 -15.32 -6.99
C LYS A 49 32.60 -14.76 -5.83
N GLN A 50 32.23 -13.59 -5.31
CA GLN A 50 32.95 -12.97 -4.19
C GLN A 50 32.74 -13.77 -2.89
N HIS A 51 31.52 -14.21 -2.62
CA HIS A 51 31.15 -15.01 -1.45
C HIS A 51 31.78 -16.41 -1.50
N ILE A 52 31.87 -17.01 -2.70
CA ILE A 52 32.60 -18.27 -2.92
C ILE A 52 34.11 -18.10 -2.63
N LYS A 53 34.73 -17.00 -3.09
CA LYS A 53 36.14 -16.69 -2.79
C LYS A 53 36.38 -16.47 -1.30
N ARG A 54 35.45 -15.80 -0.61
CA ARG A 54 35.48 -15.56 0.84
C ARG A 54 35.14 -16.80 1.67
N ARG A 55 34.72 -17.89 1.03
CA ARG A 55 34.35 -19.17 1.66
C ARG A 55 33.13 -19.07 2.57
N GLU A 56 32.21 -18.18 2.22
CA GLU A 56 30.91 -18.00 2.88
C GLU A 56 29.87 -18.97 2.30
N ILE A 57 30.05 -19.38 1.03
CA ILE A 57 29.22 -20.33 0.31
C ILE A 57 30.09 -21.39 -0.39
N TYR A 58 29.63 -22.64 -0.39
CA TYR A 58 30.26 -23.77 -1.07
C TYR A 58 29.29 -24.48 -2.01
N TYR A 59 29.79 -24.90 -3.17
CA TYR A 59 29.04 -25.72 -4.13
C TYR A 59 29.93 -26.82 -4.73
N VAL A 60 29.29 -27.84 -5.30
CA VAL A 60 29.95 -28.91 -6.03
C VAL A 60 29.33 -28.97 -7.42
N ASP A 61 30.17 -28.82 -8.45
CA ASP A 61 29.73 -28.98 -9.83
C ASP A 61 29.49 -30.46 -10.13
N CYS A 62 28.27 -30.79 -10.54
CA CYS A 62 27.82 -32.16 -10.78
C CYS A 62 26.85 -32.18 -11.96
N LYS A 63 26.99 -33.19 -12.84
CA LYS A 63 26.16 -33.34 -14.04
C LYS A 63 24.75 -33.89 -13.76
N VAL A 64 24.47 -34.30 -12.52
CA VAL A 64 23.18 -34.83 -12.05
C VAL A 64 22.64 -33.97 -10.91
N ASN A 65 21.32 -33.99 -10.66
CA ASN A 65 20.62 -33.12 -9.69
C ASN A 65 20.87 -33.55 -8.22
N LEU A 66 22.13 -33.57 -7.79
CA LEU A 66 22.57 -34.03 -6.47
C LEU A 66 22.91 -32.87 -5.50
N CYS A 67 22.55 -31.63 -5.84
CA CYS A 67 22.98 -30.41 -5.16
C CYS A 67 22.65 -30.35 -3.66
N PHE A 68 21.48 -30.84 -3.23
CA PHE A 68 21.11 -30.92 -1.80
C PHE A 68 22.08 -31.83 -1.02
N TRP A 69 22.34 -33.02 -1.56
CA TRP A 69 23.19 -34.03 -0.92
C TRP A 69 24.66 -33.64 -0.94
N THR A 70 25.13 -32.99 -2.02
CA THR A 70 26.49 -32.45 -2.07
C THR A 70 26.65 -31.25 -1.14
N ALA A 71 25.64 -30.40 -0.98
CA ALA A 71 25.63 -29.35 0.04
C ALA A 71 25.70 -29.96 1.46
N TYR A 72 24.92 -31.01 1.74
CA TYR A 72 24.96 -31.68 3.04
C TYR A 72 26.29 -32.40 3.31
N SER A 73 27.00 -32.84 2.27
CA SER A 73 28.35 -33.43 2.42
C SER A 73 29.34 -32.46 3.09
N PHE A 74 29.13 -31.14 3.05
CA PHE A 74 29.99 -30.19 3.76
C PHE A 74 29.83 -30.25 5.27
N ILE A 75 28.75 -30.85 5.78
CA ILE A 75 28.53 -31.13 7.19
C ILE A 75 29.13 -32.50 7.57
N THR A 76 28.89 -33.54 6.77
CA THR A 76 29.42 -34.89 7.08
C THR A 76 30.91 -35.01 6.82
N MET A 77 31.43 -34.26 5.85
CA MET A 77 32.83 -34.17 5.47
C MET A 77 33.26 -32.70 5.47
N PRO A 78 33.45 -32.07 6.65
CA PRO A 78 33.82 -30.67 6.73
C PRO A 78 35.20 -30.41 6.11
N ASN A 79 35.35 -29.24 5.50
CA ASN A 79 36.66 -28.76 5.07
C ASN A 79 37.40 -28.19 6.28
N THR A 80 38.66 -28.57 6.47
CA THR A 80 39.55 -27.97 7.46
C THR A 80 40.63 -27.15 6.76
N LYS A 81 41.50 -26.48 7.55
CA LYS A 81 42.67 -25.78 6.99
C LYS A 81 43.59 -26.73 6.22
N ASP A 82 43.71 -27.97 6.70
CA ASP A 82 44.71 -28.95 6.22
C ASP A 82 44.12 -30.03 5.32
N LYS A 83 42.79 -30.18 5.27
CA LYS A 83 42.11 -31.22 4.46
C LYS A 83 40.93 -30.66 3.70
N ARG A 84 41.00 -30.80 2.37
CA ARG A 84 39.90 -30.53 1.44
C ARG A 84 39.58 -31.77 0.64
N TRP A 85 38.29 -32.02 0.49
CA TRP A 85 37.79 -33.15 -0.27
C TRP A 85 37.62 -32.76 -1.73
N ASN A 86 38.12 -33.60 -2.63
CA ASN A 86 37.91 -33.39 -4.06
C ASN A 86 36.43 -33.62 -4.43
N VAL A 87 36.05 -33.12 -5.61
CA VAL A 87 34.67 -33.17 -6.12
C VAL A 87 34.15 -34.61 -6.19
N CYS A 88 34.96 -35.55 -6.67
CA CYS A 88 34.57 -36.96 -6.79
C CYS A 88 34.25 -37.59 -5.42
N SER A 89 35.05 -37.30 -4.39
CA SER A 89 34.81 -37.77 -3.02
C SER A 89 33.52 -37.20 -2.45
N ARG A 90 33.20 -35.92 -2.72
CA ARG A 90 31.93 -35.33 -2.28
C ARG A 90 30.72 -35.90 -3.00
N ILE A 91 30.82 -36.17 -4.30
CA ILE A 91 29.75 -36.83 -5.06
C ILE A 91 29.54 -38.25 -4.55
N ALA A 92 30.62 -39.00 -4.27
CA ALA A 92 30.52 -40.35 -3.72
C ALA A 92 29.83 -40.35 -2.35
N GLU A 93 30.19 -39.42 -1.46
CA GLU A 93 29.53 -39.27 -0.16
C GLU A 93 28.07 -38.86 -0.30
N ALA A 94 27.76 -37.92 -1.20
CA ALA A 94 26.40 -37.48 -1.46
C ALA A 94 25.50 -38.65 -1.95
N LYS A 95 26.02 -39.51 -2.84
CA LYS A 95 25.32 -40.74 -3.26
C LYS A 95 25.14 -41.72 -2.10
N ARG A 96 26.15 -41.88 -1.23
CA ARG A 96 26.07 -42.73 -0.03
C ARG A 96 25.01 -42.24 0.95
N ILE A 97 24.95 -40.93 1.21
CA ILE A 97 23.97 -40.33 2.10
C ILE A 97 22.56 -40.49 1.54
N PHE A 98 22.38 -40.21 0.24
CA PHE A 98 21.10 -40.45 -0.45
C PHE A 98 20.61 -41.88 -0.24
N SER A 99 21.47 -42.88 -0.50
CA SER A 99 21.09 -44.28 -0.35
C SER A 99 20.75 -44.65 1.09
N ARG A 100 21.49 -44.10 2.07
CA ARG A 100 21.23 -44.33 3.50
C ARG A 100 19.87 -43.78 3.93
N ILE A 101 19.52 -42.58 3.49
CA ILE A 101 18.31 -41.87 3.97
C ILE A 101 17.06 -42.34 3.24
N ASN A 102 17.16 -42.61 1.94
CA ASN A 102 16.02 -43.02 1.13
C ASN A 102 15.87 -44.55 1.01
N GLY A 103 16.88 -45.33 1.44
CA GLY A 103 16.85 -46.78 1.40
C GLY A 103 16.90 -47.36 -0.02
N VAL A 104 17.28 -46.56 -1.02
CA VAL A 104 17.35 -46.94 -2.43
C VAL A 104 18.67 -46.50 -3.04
N GLU A 105 19.23 -47.30 -3.95
CA GLU A 105 20.45 -46.90 -4.66
C GLU A 105 20.23 -45.69 -5.57
N PHE A 106 21.23 -44.81 -5.62
CA PHE A 106 21.20 -43.63 -6.49
C PHE A 106 21.19 -44.02 -7.98
N ARG A 107 20.28 -43.42 -8.75
CA ARG A 107 20.23 -43.53 -10.21
C ARG A 107 20.42 -42.18 -10.86
N ASP A 108 21.10 -42.15 -12.00
CA ASP A 108 21.47 -40.88 -12.67
C ASP A 108 20.27 -40.08 -13.21
N ASN A 109 19.07 -40.66 -13.25
CA ASN A 109 17.81 -39.99 -13.60
C ASN A 109 17.09 -39.32 -12.40
N TYR A 110 17.75 -39.23 -11.24
CA TYR A 110 17.22 -38.57 -10.05
C TYR A 110 16.85 -37.11 -10.36
N GLN A 111 15.59 -36.75 -10.06
CA GLN A 111 15.03 -35.43 -10.42
C GLN A 111 15.50 -34.31 -9.51
N GLY A 112 16.02 -34.63 -8.31
CA GLY A 112 16.42 -33.67 -7.29
C GLY A 112 15.70 -33.92 -5.97
N PHE A 113 16.08 -33.16 -4.94
CA PHE A 113 15.48 -33.27 -3.61
C PHE A 113 14.11 -32.60 -3.58
N ASP A 114 13.06 -33.33 -3.18
CA ASP A 114 11.72 -32.79 -3.02
C ASP A 114 11.52 -32.25 -1.59
N PHE A 115 11.57 -30.93 -1.42
CA PHE A 115 11.35 -30.31 -0.12
C PHE A 115 9.94 -30.54 0.44
N VAL A 116 8.93 -30.82 -0.38
CA VAL A 116 7.56 -31.03 0.12
C VAL A 116 7.42 -32.43 0.71
N GLY A 117 7.91 -33.44 -0.01
CA GLY A 117 7.82 -34.85 0.42
C GLY A 117 8.93 -35.31 1.36
N ASP A 118 10.18 -34.88 1.13
CA ASP A 118 11.35 -35.56 1.69
C ASP A 118 11.96 -34.85 2.91
N ILE A 119 11.72 -33.54 3.09
CA ILE A 119 12.44 -32.74 4.09
C ILE A 119 12.20 -33.24 5.52
N TYR A 120 10.97 -33.59 5.87
CA TYR A 120 10.63 -34.06 7.22
C TYR A 120 11.29 -35.41 7.54
N ASN A 121 11.37 -36.31 6.55
CA ASN A 121 12.08 -37.57 6.70
C ASN A 121 13.59 -37.33 6.90
N PHE A 122 14.18 -36.42 6.12
CA PHE A 122 15.59 -36.04 6.23
C PHE A 122 15.93 -35.45 7.61
N ILE A 123 15.22 -34.40 8.04
CA ILE A 123 15.53 -33.69 9.29
C ILE A 123 15.36 -34.61 10.51
N ASN A 124 14.35 -35.50 10.50
CA ASN A 124 14.11 -36.44 11.59
C ASN A 124 15.18 -37.54 11.65
N LYS A 125 15.67 -38.04 10.51
CA LYS A 125 16.73 -39.06 10.49
C LYS A 125 18.08 -38.50 10.87
N GLU A 126 18.41 -37.31 10.38
CA GLU A 126 19.71 -36.67 10.63
C GLU A 126 19.73 -35.86 11.93
N GLN A 127 18.57 -35.64 12.55
CA GLN A 127 18.38 -34.79 13.72
C GLN A 127 19.04 -33.42 13.49
N ILE A 128 18.63 -32.72 12.43
CA ILE A 128 19.24 -31.47 11.98
C ILE A 128 18.21 -30.44 11.52
N ASN A 129 18.38 -29.19 11.91
CA ASN A 129 17.55 -28.07 11.46
C ASN A 129 18.06 -27.57 10.09
N VAL A 130 17.14 -27.34 9.15
CA VAL A 130 17.47 -26.83 7.81
C VAL A 130 16.94 -25.41 7.66
N HIS A 131 17.84 -24.47 7.35
CA HIS A 131 17.51 -23.06 7.14
C HIS A 131 17.75 -22.70 5.67
N MET A 132 16.69 -22.29 4.98
CA MET A 132 16.73 -22.03 3.54
C MET A 132 16.75 -20.52 3.25
N TYR A 133 17.82 -20.08 2.60
CA TYR A 133 18.01 -18.71 2.16
C TYR A 133 17.83 -18.60 0.64
N THR A 134 17.28 -17.50 0.16
CA THR A 134 17.26 -17.15 -1.27
C THR A 134 18.13 -15.92 -1.50
N PHE A 135 18.55 -15.73 -2.76
CA PHE A 135 19.37 -14.60 -3.18
C PHE A 135 18.69 -13.84 -4.33
N GLU A 136 18.59 -12.52 -4.19
CA GLU A 136 18.18 -11.60 -5.24
C GLU A 136 19.33 -10.67 -5.60
N ASP A 137 19.56 -10.45 -6.89
CA ASP A 137 20.80 -9.81 -7.40
C ASP A 137 20.73 -8.27 -7.45
N ASN A 138 19.53 -7.65 -7.41
CA ASN A 138 19.37 -6.20 -7.64
C ASN A 138 18.29 -5.54 -6.76
N PRO A 139 18.66 -4.95 -5.61
CA PRO A 139 19.99 -4.96 -5.00
C PRO A 139 20.35 -6.35 -4.44
N PRO A 140 21.66 -6.70 -4.33
CA PRO A 140 22.09 -7.97 -3.77
C PRO A 140 21.60 -8.11 -2.34
N HIS A 141 20.67 -9.03 -2.10
CA HIS A 141 20.17 -9.32 -0.76
C HIS A 141 19.83 -10.80 -0.59
N TYR A 142 19.94 -11.24 0.68
CA TYR A 142 19.66 -12.61 1.10
C TYR A 142 18.44 -12.59 2.01
N GLU A 143 17.50 -13.50 1.76
CA GLU A 143 16.28 -13.62 2.56
C GLU A 143 16.16 -15.05 3.11
N LEU A 144 15.89 -15.16 4.42
CA LEU A 144 15.54 -16.44 5.04
C LEU A 144 14.06 -16.73 4.75
N THR A 145 13.78 -17.68 3.85
CA THR A 145 12.43 -17.95 3.37
C THR A 145 11.74 -19.07 4.13
N GLN A 146 12.48 -20.14 4.49
CA GLN A 146 11.92 -21.32 5.13
C GLN A 146 12.84 -21.88 6.22
N ASN A 147 12.22 -22.39 7.30
CA ASN A 147 12.88 -23.05 8.41
C ASN A 147 12.21 -24.39 8.66
N TYR A 148 12.98 -25.48 8.56
CA TYR A 148 12.55 -26.83 8.89
C TYR A 148 13.24 -27.25 10.18
N LEU A 149 12.47 -27.42 11.24
CA LEU A 149 12.98 -27.61 12.59
C LEU A 149 12.63 -29.00 13.11
N VAL A 150 13.54 -29.57 13.90
CA VAL A 150 13.34 -30.77 14.71
C VAL A 150 13.57 -30.38 16.17
N ASN A 151 12.70 -30.85 17.04
CA ASN A 151 12.81 -30.57 18.47
C ASN A 151 14.16 -31.08 18.99
N ASP A 152 14.79 -30.28 19.86
CA ASP A 152 15.99 -30.66 20.62
C ASP A 152 17.28 -30.90 19.80
N SER A 153 17.35 -30.44 18.54
CA SER A 153 18.61 -30.43 17.78
C SER A 153 19.27 -29.05 17.74
N ASP A 154 20.55 -29.00 18.09
CA ASP A 154 21.42 -27.83 17.93
C ASP A 154 22.13 -27.79 16.56
N LYS A 155 22.01 -28.86 15.76
CA LYS A 155 22.70 -28.95 14.46
C LYS A 155 21.97 -28.11 13.42
N GLN A 156 22.73 -27.38 12.61
CA GLN A 156 22.19 -26.50 11.57
C GLN A 156 22.76 -26.86 10.20
N PHE A 157 21.87 -26.90 9.20
CA PHE A 157 22.19 -27.00 7.79
C PHE A 157 21.63 -25.78 7.07
N ASN A 158 22.50 -24.80 6.87
CA ASN A 158 22.17 -23.56 6.19
C ASN A 158 22.40 -23.74 4.69
N ILE A 159 21.35 -23.54 3.90
CA ILE A 159 21.40 -23.71 2.45
C ILE A 159 21.01 -22.43 1.73
N LEU A 160 21.74 -22.12 0.66
CA LEU A 160 21.33 -21.13 -0.31
C LEU A 160 20.61 -21.83 -1.45
N PHE A 161 19.32 -21.57 -1.56
CA PHE A 161 18.45 -22.07 -2.61
C PHE A 161 18.34 -21.03 -3.72
N ILE A 162 18.73 -21.43 -4.92
CA ILE A 162 18.68 -20.61 -6.11
C ILE A 162 17.76 -21.30 -7.09
N ASN A 163 16.66 -20.65 -7.40
CA ASN A 163 15.67 -21.15 -8.35
C ASN A 163 15.50 -20.13 -9.45
N ASP A 164 15.84 -20.53 -10.68
CA ASP A 164 15.68 -19.71 -11.88
C ASP A 164 14.35 -20.00 -12.62
N GLY A 165 13.48 -20.83 -12.03
CA GLY A 165 12.19 -21.24 -12.58
C GLY A 165 12.24 -22.53 -13.40
N ILE A 166 13.42 -23.04 -13.75
CA ILE A 166 13.60 -24.29 -14.52
C ILE A 166 14.45 -25.30 -13.72
N ASN A 167 15.49 -24.83 -13.03
CA ASN A 167 16.34 -25.65 -12.17
C ASN A 167 16.47 -25.03 -10.77
N ALA A 168 16.49 -25.90 -9.77
CA ALA A 168 16.84 -25.55 -8.41
C ALA A 168 18.29 -25.95 -8.14
N HIS A 169 19.14 -25.00 -7.75
CA HIS A 169 20.48 -25.27 -7.27
C HIS A 169 20.59 -24.92 -5.78
N ILE A 170 21.31 -25.77 -5.05
CA ILE A 170 21.46 -25.67 -3.61
C ILE A 170 22.94 -25.59 -3.31
N MET A 171 23.34 -24.54 -2.60
CA MET A 171 24.70 -24.35 -2.10
C MET A 171 24.70 -24.41 -0.58
N TYR A 172 25.81 -24.80 0.01
CA TYR A 172 25.98 -24.81 1.47
C TYR A 172 26.48 -23.45 1.95
N ILE A 173 25.85 -22.89 2.97
CA ILE A 173 26.28 -21.65 3.63
C ILE A 173 27.07 -22.04 4.90
N SER A 174 28.34 -21.69 4.92
CA SER A 174 29.23 -21.93 6.06
C SER A 174 29.18 -20.83 7.11
N ASP A 175 28.92 -19.59 6.69
CA ASP A 175 28.87 -18.42 7.55
C ASP A 175 27.67 -17.53 7.19
N VAL A 176 26.56 -17.75 7.89
CA VAL A 176 25.30 -17.00 7.70
C VAL A 176 25.47 -15.53 8.09
N GLU A 177 26.28 -15.24 9.10
CA GLU A 177 26.48 -13.88 9.61
C GLU A 177 27.27 -13.04 8.61
N ALA A 178 28.37 -13.58 8.08
CA ALA A 178 29.16 -12.93 7.05
C ALA A 178 28.37 -12.76 5.74
N LEU A 179 27.53 -13.75 5.40
CA LEU A 179 26.74 -13.72 4.16
C LEU A 179 25.60 -12.70 4.23
N THR A 180 24.83 -12.68 5.32
CA THR A 180 23.59 -11.88 5.44
C THR A 180 23.79 -10.54 6.15
N GLY A 181 24.83 -10.39 6.97
CA GLY A 181 25.01 -9.24 7.86
C GLY A 181 24.06 -9.21 9.06
N PHE A 182 23.31 -10.30 9.28
CA PHE A 182 22.35 -10.47 10.37
C PHE A 182 22.72 -11.67 11.25
N ARG A 183 22.46 -11.52 12.55
CA ARG A 183 22.47 -12.60 13.53
C ARG A 183 21.05 -12.98 13.88
N TYR A 184 20.70 -14.25 13.75
CA TYR A 184 19.37 -14.75 14.08
C TYR A 184 19.28 -15.23 15.53
N CYS A 185 18.07 -15.21 16.11
CA CYS A 185 17.84 -15.77 17.44
C CYS A 185 18.02 -17.30 17.44
N ASN A 186 18.86 -17.81 18.34
CA ASN A 186 19.18 -19.25 18.44
C ASN A 186 18.08 -20.12 19.08
N ILE A 187 16.94 -19.54 19.50
CA ILE A 187 15.86 -20.30 20.15
C ILE A 187 14.67 -20.56 19.21
N TYR A 188 14.30 -19.59 18.35
CA TYR A 188 13.17 -19.75 17.42
C TYR A 188 13.49 -19.29 15.99
N HIS A 189 14.72 -18.86 15.72
CA HIS A 189 15.29 -18.69 14.38
C HIS A 189 14.52 -17.78 13.41
N LYS A 190 13.62 -16.91 13.90
CA LYS A 190 12.86 -15.96 13.05
C LYS A 190 13.22 -14.48 13.27
N GLN A 191 13.74 -14.10 14.43
CA GLN A 191 14.17 -12.72 14.66
C GLN A 191 15.62 -12.53 14.27
N ALA A 192 15.84 -11.60 13.36
CA ALA A 192 17.14 -11.12 12.95
C ALA A 192 17.56 -9.86 13.73
N PHE A 193 18.85 -9.73 13.94
CA PHE A 193 19.51 -8.55 14.49
C PHE A 193 20.66 -8.13 13.59
N ARG A 194 20.75 -6.85 13.27
CA ARG A 194 21.81 -6.35 12.38
C ARG A 194 23.15 -6.29 13.12
N ILE A 195 24.19 -6.88 12.56
CA ILE A 195 25.52 -6.99 13.21
C ILE A 195 26.15 -5.60 13.45
N GLY A 196 25.81 -4.61 12.62
CA GLY A 196 26.29 -3.22 12.75
C GLY A 196 25.55 -2.32 13.76
N ASP A 197 24.55 -2.82 14.49
CA ASP A 197 23.81 -2.00 15.46
C ASP A 197 24.61 -1.83 16.76
N LYS A 198 24.81 -0.58 17.21
CA LYS A 198 25.48 -0.23 18.47
C LYS A 198 24.81 -0.87 19.70
N ASN A 199 23.50 -1.15 19.61
CA ASN A 199 22.69 -1.71 20.68
C ASN A 199 22.44 -3.22 20.55
N LEU A 200 23.09 -3.91 19.60
CA LEU A 200 22.89 -5.34 19.31
C LEU A 200 22.86 -6.20 20.58
N GLN A 201 23.86 -6.04 21.45
CA GLN A 201 24.00 -6.84 22.67
C GLN A 201 22.81 -6.68 23.63
N VAL A 202 22.30 -5.46 23.78
CA VAL A 202 21.17 -5.16 24.67
C VAL A 202 19.87 -5.72 24.08
N GLN A 203 19.66 -5.50 22.78
CA GLN A 203 18.48 -6.00 22.06
C GLN A 203 18.41 -7.53 22.10
N MET A 204 19.51 -8.20 21.80
CA MET A 204 19.61 -9.66 21.87
C MET A 204 19.36 -10.18 23.28
N ARG A 205 19.96 -9.58 24.31
CA ARG A 205 19.76 -10.03 25.69
C ARG A 205 18.30 -9.90 26.13
N ASN A 206 17.67 -8.76 25.85
CA ASN A 206 16.26 -8.52 26.20
C ASN A 206 15.35 -9.50 25.45
N HIS A 207 15.67 -9.72 24.19
CA HIS A 207 14.95 -10.64 23.34
C HIS A 207 15.07 -12.09 23.82
N MET A 208 16.29 -12.58 24.09
CA MET A 208 16.55 -13.94 24.57
C MET A 208 15.84 -14.21 25.90
N LYS A 209 15.85 -13.27 26.85
CA LYS A 209 15.09 -13.38 28.11
C LYS A 209 13.59 -13.56 27.88
N LYS A 210 13.02 -12.79 26.93
CA LYS A 210 11.60 -12.88 26.58
C LYS A 210 11.29 -14.19 25.84
N CYS A 211 12.20 -14.64 25.00
CA CYS A 211 12.07 -15.85 24.22
C CYS A 211 12.13 -17.12 25.09
N GLN A 212 13.09 -17.19 26.03
CA GLN A 212 13.21 -18.28 27.00
C GLN A 212 11.98 -18.39 27.90
N ARG A 213 11.44 -17.25 28.34
CA ARG A 213 10.20 -17.23 29.16
C ARG A 213 8.95 -17.73 28.44
N ASN A 214 8.99 -17.77 27.11
CA ASN A 214 7.83 -18.14 26.28
C ASN A 214 8.06 -19.47 25.54
N ASP A 215 9.06 -20.27 25.91
CA ASP A 215 9.44 -21.53 25.24
C ASP A 215 9.57 -21.39 23.70
N GLY A 216 10.15 -20.28 23.23
CA GLY A 216 10.29 -20.04 21.79
C GLY A 216 8.99 -19.71 21.04
N LYS A 217 7.85 -19.60 21.73
CA LYS A 217 6.54 -19.30 21.12
C LYS A 217 6.27 -17.79 21.07
N ILE A 218 5.72 -17.33 19.94
CA ILE A 218 5.24 -15.95 19.78
C ILE A 218 3.88 -15.84 20.47
N ILE A 219 3.87 -15.30 21.69
CA ILE A 219 2.62 -14.97 22.38
C ILE A 219 2.11 -13.64 21.82
N LYS A 220 1.22 -13.70 20.81
CA LYS A 220 0.39 -12.55 20.42
C LYS A 220 -0.70 -12.38 21.49
N LYS A 221 -0.45 -11.58 22.51
CA LYS A 221 -1.51 -11.22 23.47
C LYS A 221 -2.48 -10.28 22.77
N VAL A 222 -3.73 -10.72 22.60
CA VAL A 222 -4.84 -9.79 22.34
C VAL A 222 -4.99 -8.97 23.62
N ILE A 223 -4.59 -7.70 23.56
CA ILE A 223 -4.84 -6.77 24.65
C ILE A 223 -6.28 -6.32 24.49
N LEU A 224 -7.20 -7.05 25.11
CA LEU A 224 -8.54 -6.53 25.35
C LEU A 224 -8.40 -5.40 26.37
N GLU A 225 -9.03 -4.26 26.11
CA GLU A 225 -9.08 -3.20 27.10
C GLU A 225 -9.72 -3.75 28.37
N LYS A 226 -9.14 -3.44 29.54
CA LYS A 226 -9.62 -3.94 30.85
C LYS A 226 -11.08 -3.57 31.15
N PHE A 227 -11.63 -2.59 30.43
CA PHE A 227 -12.99 -2.11 30.57
C PHE A 227 -13.64 -2.03 29.19
N ALA A 228 -14.91 -2.44 29.11
CA ALA A 228 -15.70 -2.23 27.90
C ALA A 228 -15.89 -0.71 27.72
N LYS A 229 -15.27 -0.14 26.68
CA LYS A 229 -15.55 1.25 26.28
C LYS A 229 -16.77 1.26 25.36
N PRO A 230 -17.74 2.16 25.58
CA PRO A 230 -18.81 2.37 24.61
C PRO A 230 -18.19 2.76 23.28
N PHE A 231 -18.68 2.15 22.20
CA PHE A 231 -18.24 2.48 20.84
C PHE A 231 -18.94 3.78 20.40
N VAL A 232 -18.31 4.92 20.70
CA VAL A 232 -18.81 6.28 20.41
C VAL A 232 -17.90 7.01 19.42
N PRO A 233 -17.84 6.58 18.14
CA PRO A 233 -16.92 7.15 17.16
C PRO A 233 -17.15 8.64 16.90
N HIS A 234 -18.39 9.13 17.02
CA HIS A 234 -18.70 10.55 16.85
C HIS A 234 -18.02 11.45 17.89
N ILE A 235 -17.72 10.92 19.09
CA ILE A 235 -16.95 11.61 20.13
C ILE A 235 -15.47 11.33 19.96
N LEU A 236 -15.09 10.05 19.88
CA LEU A 236 -13.68 9.64 20.03
C LEU A 236 -12.83 9.86 18.78
N SER A 237 -13.43 9.92 17.59
CA SER A 237 -12.69 10.12 16.33
C SER A 237 -12.21 11.55 16.15
N ASN A 238 -12.88 12.54 16.74
CA ASN A 238 -12.52 13.95 16.64
C ASN A 238 -11.99 14.48 17.98
N LYS A 239 -10.68 14.73 18.05
CA LYS A 239 -10.01 15.23 19.27
C LYS A 239 -10.54 16.59 19.73
N THR A 240 -10.91 17.47 18.80
CA THR A 240 -11.51 18.78 19.10
C THR A 240 -12.86 18.60 19.75
N TYR A 241 -13.76 17.83 19.12
CA TYR A 241 -15.11 17.60 19.67
C TYR A 241 -15.05 16.89 21.03
N LYS A 242 -14.20 15.88 21.17
CA LYS A 242 -13.95 15.20 22.44
C LYS A 242 -13.54 16.17 23.55
N TYR A 243 -12.61 17.08 23.26
CA TYR A 243 -12.14 18.08 24.23
C TYR A 243 -13.26 19.05 24.61
N LEU A 244 -14.00 19.56 23.63
CA LEU A 244 -15.10 20.49 23.87
C LEU A 244 -16.22 19.84 24.69
N LEU A 245 -16.56 18.59 24.40
CA LEU A 245 -17.55 17.82 25.17
C LEU A 245 -17.11 17.64 26.62
N ALA A 246 -15.85 17.27 26.85
CA ALA A 246 -15.31 17.06 28.20
C ALA A 246 -15.29 18.33 29.06
N ASN A 247 -15.34 19.52 28.45
CA ASN A 247 -15.30 20.81 29.14
C ASN A 247 -16.63 21.58 29.06
N ASN A 248 -17.73 20.96 28.61
CA ASN A 248 -19.03 21.62 28.40
C ASN A 248 -18.98 22.82 27.42
N LEU A 249 -18.10 22.76 26.41
CA LEU A 249 -17.86 23.80 25.40
C LEU A 249 -18.33 23.37 24.00
N THR A 250 -19.24 22.40 23.87
CA THR A 250 -19.71 21.88 22.58
C THR A 250 -20.34 22.94 21.68
N HIS A 251 -20.92 23.99 22.25
CA HIS A 251 -21.47 25.14 21.52
C HIS A 251 -20.41 25.91 20.70
N LEU A 252 -19.12 25.73 21.00
CA LEU A 252 -18.01 26.31 20.22
C LEU A 252 -17.60 25.44 19.03
N PHE A 253 -18.07 24.19 18.96
CA PHE A 253 -17.67 23.26 17.91
C PHE A 253 -18.13 23.79 16.55
N LYS A 254 -17.19 23.87 15.62
CA LYS A 254 -17.41 24.29 14.22
C LYS A 254 -16.78 23.27 13.27
N PRO A 255 -17.39 23.03 12.11
CA PRO A 255 -16.81 22.17 11.09
C PRO A 255 -15.64 22.89 10.41
N THR A 256 -14.79 22.13 9.75
CA THR A 256 -13.82 22.67 8.80
C THR A 256 -14.58 23.23 7.58
N ARG A 257 -14.52 24.55 7.35
CA ARG A 257 -15.29 25.24 6.29
C ARG A 257 -14.45 25.75 5.12
N TYR A 258 -13.14 25.84 5.31
CA TYR A 258 -12.20 26.39 4.35
C TYR A 258 -11.26 25.30 3.85
N TYR A 259 -11.03 25.26 2.55
CA TYR A 259 -10.31 24.20 1.86
C TYR A 259 -9.87 24.67 0.47
N ILE A 260 -9.08 23.85 -0.20
CA ILE A 260 -8.62 24.09 -1.57
C ILE A 260 -9.21 23.00 -2.45
N THR A 261 -9.66 23.37 -3.65
CA THR A 261 -10.04 22.43 -4.71
C THR A 261 -9.06 22.49 -5.86
N TYR A 262 -8.82 21.39 -6.55
CA TYR A 262 -7.89 21.37 -7.69
C TYR A 262 -8.33 20.40 -8.78
N ASP A 263 -7.83 20.63 -9.99
CA ASP A 263 -8.05 19.78 -11.17
C ASP A 263 -6.85 19.86 -12.11
N ILE A 264 -6.53 18.75 -12.76
CA ILE A 264 -5.36 18.62 -13.65
C ILE A 264 -5.82 18.12 -15.02
N GLU A 265 -5.39 18.81 -16.06
CA GLU A 265 -5.55 18.30 -17.42
C GLU A 265 -4.25 17.66 -17.90
N THR A 266 -4.39 16.51 -18.56
CA THR A 266 -3.28 15.72 -19.08
C THR A 266 -3.40 15.46 -20.57
N LEU A 267 -2.27 15.34 -21.26
CA LEU A 267 -2.16 14.87 -22.64
C LEU A 267 -1.73 13.41 -22.64
N GLU A 268 -2.33 12.61 -23.52
CA GLU A 268 -1.90 11.23 -23.75
C GLU A 268 -0.70 11.23 -24.72
N LYS A 269 0.47 10.84 -24.23
CA LYS A 269 1.63 10.52 -25.07
C LYS A 269 1.64 9.03 -25.33
N LYS A 270 1.40 8.61 -26.57
CA LYS A 270 1.56 7.22 -26.99
C LYS A 270 3.05 6.88 -27.02
N VAL A 271 3.42 5.88 -26.23
CA VAL A 271 4.82 5.49 -26.05
C VAL A 271 5.04 4.09 -26.63
N ASN A 272 4.05 3.20 -26.52
CA ASN A 272 4.09 1.81 -27.00
C ASN A 272 5.39 1.06 -26.63
N GLU A 273 6.02 1.42 -25.51
CA GLU A 273 7.25 0.81 -25.05
C GLU A 273 6.95 -0.54 -24.43
N LYS A 274 7.66 -1.57 -24.89
CA LYS A 274 7.60 -2.90 -24.30
C LYS A 274 8.67 -3.00 -23.22
N PHE A 275 8.25 -3.43 -22.03
CA PHE A 275 9.13 -3.77 -20.93
C PHE A 275 9.14 -5.29 -20.80
N GLY A 276 10.03 -5.93 -21.55
CA GLY A 276 10.06 -7.39 -21.73
C GLY A 276 8.93 -7.93 -22.62
N ASP A 277 8.74 -9.24 -22.60
CA ASP A 277 7.86 -9.93 -23.56
C ASP A 277 6.35 -9.80 -23.26
N SER A 278 5.99 -9.35 -22.05
CA SER A 278 4.60 -9.38 -21.56
C SER A 278 4.05 -8.04 -21.05
N SER A 279 4.87 -7.00 -20.95
CA SER A 279 4.45 -5.68 -20.47
C SER A 279 4.63 -4.64 -21.56
N GLN A 280 3.61 -3.83 -21.79
CA GLN A 280 3.66 -2.74 -22.74
C GLN A 280 3.03 -1.50 -22.11
N VAL A 281 3.77 -0.41 -22.04
CA VAL A 281 3.24 0.91 -21.74
C VAL A 281 2.72 1.49 -23.05
N THR A 282 1.41 1.42 -23.24
CA THR A 282 0.77 1.96 -24.45
C THR A 282 0.88 3.48 -24.49
N ALA A 283 0.66 4.14 -23.35
CA ALA A 283 0.72 5.59 -23.24
C ALA A 283 1.11 6.06 -21.84
N THR A 284 1.64 7.28 -21.77
CA THR A 284 1.93 8.02 -20.54
C THR A 284 1.12 9.31 -20.54
N LEU A 285 0.57 9.69 -19.39
CA LEU A 285 -0.14 10.96 -19.21
C LEU A 285 0.85 12.06 -18.84
N ILE A 286 0.82 13.17 -19.59
CA ILE A 286 1.66 14.34 -19.35
C ILE A 286 0.76 15.47 -18.86
N PRO A 287 0.91 15.96 -17.63
CA PRO A 287 0.18 17.13 -17.17
C PRO A 287 0.59 18.34 -17.99
N TYR A 288 -0.39 19.14 -18.42
CA TYR A 288 -0.11 20.37 -19.16
C TYR A 288 -0.78 21.61 -18.57
N THR A 289 -1.80 21.42 -17.72
CA THR A 289 -2.39 22.52 -16.95
C THR A 289 -2.86 22.01 -15.59
N ILE A 290 -2.90 22.92 -14.63
CA ILE A 290 -3.45 22.69 -13.30
C ILE A 290 -4.17 23.96 -12.83
N ALA A 291 -5.39 23.78 -12.31
CA ALA A 291 -6.15 24.86 -11.70
C ALA A 291 -6.40 24.56 -10.23
N SER A 292 -6.53 25.60 -9.43
CA SER A 292 -6.96 25.47 -8.04
C SER A 292 -7.85 26.63 -7.64
N THR A 293 -8.86 26.35 -6.83
CA THR A 293 -9.72 27.35 -6.22
C THR A 293 -9.66 27.22 -4.71
N ILE A 294 -9.31 28.33 -4.05
CA ILE A 294 -9.18 28.44 -2.61
C ILE A 294 -10.47 29.05 -2.06
N LYS A 295 -11.05 28.38 -1.08
CA LYS A 295 -12.15 28.92 -0.29
C LYS A 295 -11.61 29.42 1.04
N LEU A 296 -11.70 30.72 1.26
CA LEU A 296 -11.27 31.43 2.48
C LEU A 296 -12.46 32.10 3.17
N ALA A 297 -12.24 32.60 4.38
CA ALA A 297 -13.22 33.43 5.09
C ALA A 297 -13.48 34.76 4.36
N SER A 298 -12.46 35.32 3.71
CA SER A 298 -12.53 36.58 2.97
C SER A 298 -13.17 36.44 1.57
N GLY A 299 -13.34 35.22 1.06
CA GLY A 299 -13.92 34.97 -0.25
C GLY A 299 -13.31 33.78 -0.98
N ILE A 300 -13.64 33.67 -2.27
CA ILE A 300 -13.20 32.56 -3.13
C ILE A 300 -12.41 33.13 -4.30
N HIS A 301 -11.16 32.71 -4.43
CA HIS A 301 -10.30 33.06 -5.56
C HIS A 301 -9.64 31.80 -6.14
N SER A 302 -9.10 31.93 -7.34
CA SER A 302 -8.53 30.81 -8.09
C SER A 302 -7.20 31.19 -8.73
N PHE A 303 -6.32 30.23 -8.86
CA PHE A 303 -5.09 30.37 -9.63
C PHE A 303 -4.91 29.18 -10.57
N TYR A 304 -4.00 29.35 -11.52
CA TYR A 304 -3.80 28.43 -12.62
C TYR A 304 -2.34 28.47 -13.06
N GLN A 305 -1.77 27.30 -13.34
CA GLN A 305 -0.46 27.15 -13.94
C GLN A 305 -0.53 26.19 -15.13
N ASP A 306 0.40 26.34 -16.08
CA ASP A 306 0.49 25.47 -17.25
C ASP A 306 1.92 25.25 -17.71
N ILE A 307 2.05 24.32 -18.66
CA ILE A 307 3.29 23.83 -19.25
C ILE A 307 4.17 24.92 -19.89
N ARG A 308 3.67 26.14 -20.11
CA ARG A 308 4.50 27.27 -20.59
C ARG A 308 5.41 27.82 -19.49
N THR A 309 5.19 27.41 -18.24
CA THR A 309 6.03 27.74 -17.10
C THR A 309 6.91 26.54 -16.75
N ASP A 310 8.23 26.75 -16.68
CA ASP A 310 9.15 25.69 -16.24
C ASP A 310 8.82 25.26 -14.81
N ASP A 311 8.83 23.95 -14.57
CA ASP A 311 8.51 23.31 -13.29
C ASP A 311 7.17 23.76 -12.69
N PHE A 312 6.17 24.00 -13.55
CA PHE A 312 4.87 24.55 -13.13
C PHE A 312 4.14 23.75 -12.04
N LEU A 313 4.37 22.44 -11.94
CA LEU A 313 3.79 21.63 -10.86
C LEU A 313 4.43 21.91 -9.51
N ASP A 314 5.74 22.15 -9.47
CA ASP A 314 6.46 22.47 -8.24
C ASP A 314 6.12 23.91 -7.81
N LYS A 315 6.08 24.85 -8.75
CA LYS A 315 5.57 26.22 -8.50
C LYS A 315 4.11 26.24 -8.05
N TRP A 316 3.28 25.35 -8.59
CA TRP A 316 1.90 25.18 -8.13
C TRP A 316 1.87 24.68 -6.68
N LEU A 317 2.70 23.70 -6.31
CA LEU A 317 2.79 23.21 -4.93
C LEU A 317 3.29 24.29 -3.96
N GLU A 318 4.30 25.07 -4.35
CA GLU A 318 4.78 26.21 -3.56
C GLU A 318 3.65 27.21 -3.27
N GLN A 319 2.92 27.61 -4.32
CA GLN A 319 1.77 28.50 -4.18
C GLN A 319 0.67 27.87 -3.31
N LEU A 320 0.41 26.57 -3.46
CA LEU A 320 -0.56 25.83 -2.68
C LEU A 320 -0.22 25.82 -1.17
N PHE A 321 1.07 25.69 -0.83
CA PHE A 321 1.53 25.79 0.56
C PHE A 321 1.39 27.20 1.14
N GLU A 322 1.63 28.24 0.35
CA GLU A 322 1.41 29.63 0.77
C GLU A 322 -0.08 29.90 1.06
N GLU A 323 -0.97 29.52 0.13
CA GLU A 323 -2.43 29.66 0.32
C GLU A 323 -2.94 28.85 1.53
N ALA A 324 -2.36 27.67 1.74
CA ALA A 324 -2.72 26.81 2.86
C ALA A 324 -2.41 27.43 4.22
N LYS A 325 -1.48 28.39 4.32
CA LYS A 325 -1.26 29.14 5.58
C LYS A 325 -2.51 29.92 5.96
N GLN A 326 -3.15 30.58 4.99
CA GLN A 326 -4.37 31.34 5.24
C GLN A 326 -5.57 30.42 5.47
N VAL A 327 -5.72 29.34 4.71
CA VAL A 327 -6.78 28.33 4.94
C VAL A 327 -6.69 27.74 6.36
N LYS A 328 -5.47 27.42 6.82
CA LYS A 328 -5.23 26.94 8.19
C LYS A 328 -5.62 28.00 9.22
N LYS A 329 -5.28 29.27 8.98
CA LYS A 329 -5.63 30.38 9.86
C LYS A 329 -7.15 30.57 9.96
N ASP A 330 -7.87 30.52 8.84
CA ASP A 330 -9.32 30.72 8.80
C ASP A 330 -10.09 29.57 9.50
N ASN A 331 -9.56 28.35 9.46
CA ASN A 331 -10.16 27.22 10.19
C ASN A 331 -9.80 27.19 11.69
N LYS A 332 -8.75 27.91 12.12
CA LYS A 332 -8.27 27.88 13.52
C LYS A 332 -9.34 28.38 14.49
N TYR A 333 -9.43 27.78 15.67
CA TYR A 333 -10.24 28.34 16.77
C TYR A 333 -9.54 29.55 17.40
N ILE A 334 -10.32 30.49 17.94
CA ILE A 334 -9.80 31.71 18.58
C ILE A 334 -9.01 31.34 19.84
N ASP A 335 -9.55 30.41 20.63
CA ASP A 335 -8.85 29.84 21.77
C ASP A 335 -7.83 28.78 21.31
N GLU A 336 -6.56 29.05 21.56
CA GLU A 336 -5.43 28.20 21.19
C GLU A 336 -5.32 26.94 22.06
N SER A 337 -6.01 26.89 23.21
CA SER A 337 -6.05 25.73 24.09
C SER A 337 -6.85 24.57 23.51
N ILE A 338 -7.77 24.87 22.57
CA ILE A 338 -8.62 23.88 21.91
C ILE A 338 -7.77 23.04 20.95
N PRO A 339 -7.62 21.72 21.17
CA PRO A 339 -6.81 20.87 20.31
C PRO A 339 -7.43 20.73 18.93
N GLN A 340 -6.63 20.85 17.88
CA GLN A 340 -7.08 20.85 16.48
C GLN A 340 -6.18 20.01 15.58
N TYR A 341 -6.77 19.46 14.52
CA TYR A 341 -6.02 18.89 13.39
C TYR A 341 -5.63 20.00 12.42
N TYR A 342 -4.37 20.01 12.01
CA TYR A 342 -3.76 21.09 11.22
C TYR A 342 -3.58 20.73 9.74
N GLU A 343 -4.28 19.71 9.27
CA GLU A 343 -4.23 19.25 7.88
C GLU A 343 -5.20 20.06 7.01
N VAL A 344 -4.68 20.84 6.07
CA VAL A 344 -5.48 21.63 5.13
C VAL A 344 -6.05 20.71 4.04
N PRO A 345 -7.37 20.62 3.88
CA PRO A 345 -7.98 19.77 2.85
C PRO A 345 -7.71 20.32 1.44
N VAL A 346 -7.18 19.45 0.56
CA VAL A 346 -6.98 19.71 -0.86
C VAL A 346 -7.79 18.67 -1.64
N ILE A 347 -8.87 19.09 -2.28
CA ILE A 347 -9.94 18.20 -2.75
C ILE A 347 -10.00 18.22 -4.27
N GLY A 348 -9.77 17.07 -4.89
CA GLY A 348 -9.96 16.87 -6.34
C GLY A 348 -11.22 16.07 -6.63
N PHE A 349 -11.72 16.09 -7.86
CA PHE A 349 -12.86 15.26 -8.28
C PHE A 349 -12.36 14.09 -9.13
N ASN A 350 -12.58 12.84 -8.66
CA ASN A 350 -12.04 11.65 -9.34
C ASN A 350 -10.50 11.62 -9.42
N SER A 351 -9.85 12.29 -8.46
CA SER A 351 -8.42 12.54 -8.39
C SER A 351 -7.61 11.38 -7.78
N ALA A 352 -8.25 10.47 -7.04
CA ALA A 352 -7.55 9.41 -6.30
C ALA A 352 -6.74 8.48 -7.21
N LYS A 353 -7.20 8.29 -8.45
CA LYS A 353 -6.55 7.43 -9.45
C LYS A 353 -5.67 8.21 -10.41
N PHE A 354 -6.19 9.30 -10.98
CA PHE A 354 -5.54 10.01 -12.07
C PHE A 354 -4.58 11.06 -11.54
N ASP A 355 -5.10 12.11 -10.92
CA ASP A 355 -4.29 13.28 -10.52
C ASP A 355 -3.25 12.91 -9.47
N ALA A 356 -3.61 12.06 -8.49
CA ALA A 356 -2.68 11.60 -7.47
C ALA A 356 -1.48 10.86 -8.06
N SER A 357 -1.68 10.09 -9.15
CA SER A 357 -0.60 9.38 -9.84
C SER A 357 0.34 10.34 -10.59
N VAL A 358 -0.22 11.40 -11.16
CA VAL A 358 0.52 12.43 -11.89
C VAL A 358 1.35 13.29 -10.93
N LEU A 359 0.75 13.70 -9.81
CA LEU A 359 1.42 14.52 -8.80
C LEU A 359 2.45 13.75 -7.98
N PHE A 360 2.36 12.42 -7.91
CA PHE A 360 3.14 11.62 -6.95
C PHE A 360 4.65 11.90 -6.98
N LYS A 361 5.20 12.17 -8.16
CA LYS A 361 6.63 12.52 -8.33
C LYS A 361 6.97 13.88 -7.73
N ASN A 362 6.09 14.87 -7.91
CA ASN A 362 6.24 16.24 -7.41
C ASN A 362 5.95 16.36 -5.90
N LEU A 363 5.18 15.43 -5.31
CA LEU A 363 4.90 15.40 -3.86
C LEU A 363 6.12 15.03 -3.00
N LYS A 364 7.29 14.78 -3.60
CA LYS A 364 8.55 14.54 -2.91
C LYS A 364 9.62 15.53 -3.40
N SER A 365 9.94 16.50 -2.55
CA SER A 365 10.94 17.54 -2.80
C SER A 365 11.90 17.67 -1.61
N LYS A 366 12.89 18.56 -1.73
CA LYS A 366 13.70 19.03 -0.59
C LYS A 366 12.86 19.81 0.42
N ASP A 367 11.76 20.43 0.01
CA ASP A 367 10.97 21.31 0.86
C ASP A 367 9.74 20.64 1.47
N TRP A 368 9.27 19.52 0.93
CA TRP A 368 8.13 18.77 1.46
C TRP A 368 8.25 17.26 1.24
N THR A 369 7.59 16.48 2.10
CA THR A 369 7.59 15.02 2.03
C THR A 369 6.21 14.44 2.30
N ILE A 370 5.93 13.28 1.70
CA ILE A 370 4.75 12.48 2.01
C ILE A 370 4.92 11.92 3.42
N SER A 371 4.03 12.32 4.33
CA SER A 371 4.02 11.90 5.74
C SER A 371 3.04 10.76 6.00
N LYS A 372 1.94 10.71 5.24
CA LYS A 372 0.92 9.66 5.33
C LYS A 372 0.39 9.34 3.93
N TYR A 373 0.18 8.06 3.68
CA TYR A 373 -0.47 7.56 2.47
C TYR A 373 -1.52 6.53 2.87
N LEU A 374 -2.73 6.67 2.36
CA LEU A 374 -3.83 5.74 2.56
C LEU A 374 -4.45 5.41 1.20
N GLY A 375 -4.48 4.13 0.85
CA GLY A 375 -5.00 3.69 -0.44
C GLY A 375 -4.30 2.44 -0.96
N GLN A 376 -4.71 1.99 -2.13
CA GLN A 376 -3.99 0.98 -2.91
C GLN A 376 -3.04 1.71 -3.87
N ASN A 377 -2.00 1.07 -4.38
CA ASN A 377 -1.00 1.74 -5.22
C ASN A 377 -1.57 2.42 -6.47
N THR A 378 -2.73 1.97 -6.96
CA THR A 378 -3.42 2.54 -8.13
C THR A 378 -4.49 3.57 -7.76
N VAL A 379 -4.87 3.67 -6.49
CA VAL A 379 -5.94 4.55 -5.98
C VAL A 379 -5.53 5.07 -4.60
N ALA A 380 -4.99 6.29 -4.58
CA ALA A 380 -4.65 7.00 -3.36
C ALA A 380 -5.92 7.64 -2.77
N LYS A 381 -6.49 7.02 -1.72
CA LYS A 381 -7.67 7.56 -1.03
C LYS A 381 -7.34 8.86 -0.30
N GLN A 382 -6.15 8.94 0.29
CA GLN A 382 -5.65 10.13 0.98
C GLN A 382 -4.12 10.17 0.89
N ILE A 383 -3.56 11.35 0.63
CA ILE A 383 -2.12 11.62 0.73
C ILE A 383 -1.93 12.86 1.62
N VAL A 384 -1.10 12.75 2.65
CA VAL A 384 -0.72 13.90 3.50
C VAL A 384 0.71 14.29 3.20
N VAL A 385 0.89 15.52 2.73
CA VAL A 385 2.19 16.09 2.38
C VAL A 385 2.53 17.16 3.40
N LYS A 386 3.67 17.00 4.06
CA LYS A 386 4.16 17.89 5.10
C LYS A 386 5.29 18.76 4.56
N HIS A 387 5.18 20.06 4.73
CA HIS A 387 6.28 20.98 4.49
C HIS A 387 7.37 20.76 5.55
N GLN A 388 8.64 20.74 5.16
CA GLN A 388 9.74 20.43 6.07
C GLN A 388 10.01 21.57 7.06
N SER A 389 9.97 22.81 6.59
CA SER A 389 10.25 23.99 7.42
C SER A 389 9.02 24.65 8.03
N SER A 390 7.81 24.35 7.55
CA SER A 390 6.58 24.96 8.04
C SER A 390 5.71 23.93 8.76
N SER A 391 4.82 24.38 9.64
CA SER A 391 3.86 23.51 10.32
C SER A 391 2.64 23.15 9.44
N ILE A 392 2.70 23.44 8.14
CA ILE A 392 1.61 23.20 7.19
C ILE A 392 1.66 21.76 6.68
N GLN A 393 0.49 21.13 6.69
CA GLN A 393 0.27 19.82 6.09
C GLN A 393 -0.90 19.93 5.13
N LEU A 394 -0.70 19.48 3.89
CA LEU A 394 -1.73 19.39 2.88
C LEU A 394 -2.27 17.97 2.85
N ARG A 395 -3.59 17.83 2.92
CA ARG A 395 -4.28 16.54 2.86
C ARG A 395 -5.06 16.45 1.56
N PHE A 396 -4.45 15.77 0.58
CA PHE A 396 -5.06 15.45 -0.70
C PHE A 396 -6.10 14.34 -0.53
N VAL A 397 -7.32 14.62 -0.97
CA VAL A 397 -8.45 13.69 -0.94
C VAL A 397 -9.28 13.82 -2.22
N ASP A 398 -9.88 12.71 -2.64
CA ASP A 398 -10.85 12.69 -3.74
C ASP A 398 -12.25 12.91 -3.18
N PHE A 399 -12.99 13.87 -3.75
CA PHE A 399 -14.39 14.13 -3.40
C PHE A 399 -15.27 12.88 -3.48
N LYS A 400 -14.93 11.91 -4.33
CA LYS A 400 -15.65 10.64 -4.45
C LYS A 400 -15.59 9.75 -3.21
N ILE A 401 -14.74 10.05 -2.22
CA ILE A 401 -14.84 9.39 -0.90
C ILE A 401 -16.08 9.85 -0.12
N TYR A 402 -16.65 11.00 -0.50
CA TYR A 402 -17.85 11.60 0.09
C TYR A 402 -19.11 11.41 -0.77
N SER A 403 -18.96 10.98 -2.03
CA SER A 403 -20.04 11.02 -3.01
C SER A 403 -20.00 9.81 -3.96
N MET A 404 -21.18 9.27 -4.30
CA MET A 404 -21.33 8.15 -5.25
C MET A 404 -21.40 8.62 -6.71
N GLN A 405 -21.43 9.92 -6.97
CA GLN A 405 -21.64 10.49 -8.28
C GLN A 405 -20.40 10.30 -9.15
N HIS A 406 -20.59 9.71 -10.32
CA HIS A 406 -19.49 9.41 -11.25
C HIS A 406 -19.02 10.61 -12.08
N LYS A 407 -19.85 11.65 -12.21
CA LYS A 407 -19.53 12.85 -13.01
C LYS A 407 -19.74 14.09 -12.16
N LEU A 408 -18.86 15.07 -12.35
CA LEU A 408 -18.93 16.35 -11.65
C LEU A 408 -20.30 17.03 -11.83
N LYS A 409 -20.84 17.01 -13.05
CA LYS A 409 -22.19 17.54 -13.34
C LYS A 409 -23.30 16.89 -12.50
N ASP A 410 -23.17 15.61 -12.18
CA ASP A 410 -24.20 14.87 -11.43
C ASP A 410 -24.07 15.24 -9.94
N ALA A 411 -22.84 15.40 -9.43
CA ALA A 411 -22.59 15.92 -8.08
C ALA A 411 -23.12 17.34 -7.90
N VAL A 412 -22.91 18.24 -8.88
CA VAL A 412 -23.44 19.62 -8.84
C VAL A 412 -24.97 19.66 -8.96
N ARG A 413 -25.56 18.75 -9.72
CA ARG A 413 -27.03 18.62 -9.79
C ARG A 413 -27.61 18.15 -8.46
N ASP A 414 -26.98 17.16 -7.83
CA ASP A 414 -27.53 16.48 -6.66
C ASP A 414 -27.25 17.23 -5.34
N PHE A 415 -26.11 17.93 -5.26
CA PHE A 415 -25.63 18.60 -4.05
C PHE A 415 -25.34 20.09 -4.23
N GLY A 416 -25.34 20.62 -5.45
CA GLY A 416 -25.19 22.05 -5.71
C GLY A 416 -26.53 22.74 -5.91
N ASN A 417 -26.49 24.00 -6.38
CA ASN A 417 -27.70 24.79 -6.63
C ASN A 417 -28.42 24.43 -7.95
N GLY A 418 -28.10 23.27 -8.55
CA GLY A 418 -28.65 22.81 -9.84
C GLY A 418 -28.13 23.56 -11.08
N LEU A 419 -27.40 24.67 -10.92
CA LEU A 419 -26.84 25.47 -12.01
C LEU A 419 -25.43 25.01 -12.37
N TYR A 420 -25.34 23.95 -13.19
CA TYR A 420 -24.04 23.51 -13.71
C TYR A 420 -23.52 24.47 -14.79
N LYS A 421 -22.64 25.40 -14.38
CA LYS A 421 -22.05 26.44 -15.24
C LYS A 421 -20.74 26.02 -15.93
N LYS A 422 -20.44 24.73 -16.06
CA LYS A 422 -19.22 24.29 -16.77
C LYS A 422 -19.35 24.53 -18.28
N GLY A 423 -18.29 25.04 -18.89
CA GLY A 423 -18.12 25.16 -20.33
C GLY A 423 -17.95 23.81 -21.05
N ARG A 424 -17.44 23.84 -22.29
CA ARG A 424 -17.14 22.63 -23.07
C ARG A 424 -15.74 22.75 -23.65
N PHE A 425 -14.92 21.74 -23.43
CA PHE A 425 -13.58 21.69 -23.98
C PHE A 425 -13.38 20.44 -24.85
N PRO A 426 -12.73 20.54 -26.03
CA PRO A 426 -12.52 19.42 -26.93
C PRO A 426 -11.27 18.60 -26.56
N HIS A 427 -11.34 17.81 -25.48
CA HIS A 427 -10.19 17.04 -24.97
C HIS A 427 -9.60 16.04 -25.99
N GLU A 428 -10.41 15.47 -26.89
CA GLU A 428 -9.92 14.52 -27.92
C GLU A 428 -9.20 15.21 -29.10
N PHE A 429 -9.43 16.52 -29.29
CA PHE A 429 -8.83 17.29 -30.38
C PHE A 429 -7.40 17.73 -30.04
N ILE A 430 -7.15 18.04 -28.78
CA ILE A 430 -5.84 18.46 -28.28
C ILE A 430 -5.00 17.22 -27.93
N ASN A 431 -3.77 17.18 -28.42
CA ASN A 431 -2.81 16.13 -28.17
C ASN A 431 -1.38 16.68 -28.09
N ILE A 432 -0.43 15.81 -27.75
CA ILE A 432 0.98 16.17 -27.53
C ILE A 432 1.65 16.85 -28.73
N ASN A 433 1.17 16.60 -29.95
CA ASN A 433 1.77 17.14 -31.17
C ASN A 433 1.18 18.49 -31.59
N ASN A 434 -0.05 18.82 -31.17
CA ASN A 434 -0.75 20.00 -31.66
C ASN A 434 -1.10 21.03 -30.57
N TYR A 435 -0.98 20.70 -29.29
CA TYR A 435 -1.50 21.55 -28.20
C TYR A 435 -0.99 22.99 -28.28
N MET A 436 0.31 23.22 -28.51
CA MET A 436 0.85 24.58 -28.63
C MET A 436 0.24 25.34 -29.81
N ASN A 437 0.22 24.73 -30.99
CA ASN A 437 -0.29 25.37 -32.21
C ASN A 437 -1.79 25.64 -32.12
N GLU A 438 -2.56 24.69 -31.60
CA GLU A 438 -4.01 24.81 -31.50
C GLU A 438 -4.45 25.75 -30.37
N LEU A 439 -3.76 25.78 -29.22
CA LEU A 439 -4.16 26.62 -28.08
C LEU A 439 -3.72 28.08 -28.23
N ASN A 440 -2.70 28.37 -29.04
CA ASN A 440 -2.27 29.74 -29.35
C ASN A 440 -3.21 30.50 -30.29
N LYS A 441 -4.13 29.80 -30.97
CA LYS A 441 -5.07 30.44 -31.90
C LYS A 441 -6.10 31.31 -31.16
N SER A 442 -6.46 32.44 -31.78
CA SER A 442 -7.51 33.35 -31.29
C SER A 442 -8.91 32.99 -31.77
N GLU A 443 -9.03 32.24 -32.86
CA GLU A 443 -10.32 31.74 -33.34
C GLU A 443 -10.87 30.64 -32.41
N PRO A 444 -12.20 30.48 -32.27
CA PRO A 444 -12.79 29.36 -31.55
C PRO A 444 -12.42 28.01 -32.17
N PHE A 445 -12.45 26.95 -31.37
CA PHE A 445 -12.47 25.57 -31.88
C PHE A 445 -13.61 25.35 -32.88
N PRO A 446 -13.34 24.66 -34.00
CA PRO A 446 -14.38 24.29 -34.96
C PRO A 446 -15.32 23.23 -34.36
N ILE A 447 -16.52 23.06 -34.92
CA ILE A 447 -17.54 22.17 -34.33
C ILE A 447 -17.09 20.72 -34.30
N GLU A 448 -16.30 20.30 -35.29
CA GLU A 448 -15.73 18.97 -35.46
C GLU A 448 -14.72 18.64 -34.36
N ALA A 449 -14.11 19.64 -33.72
CA ALA A 449 -13.21 19.42 -32.59
C ALA A 449 -13.92 18.78 -31.38
N PHE A 450 -15.25 18.95 -31.28
CA PHE A 450 -16.05 18.39 -30.19
C PHE A 450 -16.60 16.98 -30.47
N ASP A 451 -16.28 16.40 -31.62
CA ASP A 451 -16.72 15.05 -31.96
C ASP A 451 -16.04 14.02 -31.06
N ASN A 452 -16.85 13.23 -30.37
CA ASN A 452 -16.37 12.14 -29.52
C ASN A 452 -16.23 10.87 -30.38
N LYS A 453 -15.00 10.54 -30.75
CA LYS A 453 -14.70 9.40 -31.64
C LYS A 453 -14.98 8.07 -30.94
N LEU A 454 -14.74 8.00 -29.62
CA LEU A 454 -14.93 6.79 -28.82
C LEU A 454 -16.40 6.37 -28.70
N ARG A 455 -17.32 7.33 -28.59
CA ARG A 455 -18.76 7.09 -28.42
C ARG A 455 -19.55 7.33 -29.70
N ASN A 456 -18.86 7.68 -30.79
CA ASN A 456 -19.45 8.11 -32.06
C ASN A 456 -20.57 9.15 -31.85
N LYS A 457 -20.27 10.22 -31.10
CA LYS A 457 -21.24 11.26 -30.73
C LYS A 457 -20.76 12.63 -31.17
N LYS A 458 -21.59 13.33 -31.93
CA LYS A 458 -21.39 14.73 -32.31
C LYS A 458 -22.02 15.68 -31.31
N ILE A 459 -21.48 16.89 -31.22
CA ILE A 459 -22.12 17.97 -30.45
C ILE A 459 -23.36 18.49 -31.20
N SER A 460 -24.42 18.82 -30.48
CA SER A 460 -25.59 19.49 -31.08
C SER A 460 -25.26 20.96 -31.36
N GLU A 461 -25.79 21.53 -32.44
CA GLU A 461 -25.62 22.95 -32.79
C GLU A 461 -25.94 23.90 -31.63
N VAL A 462 -27.02 23.64 -30.87
CA VAL A 462 -27.40 24.47 -29.71
C VAL A 462 -26.28 24.52 -28.66
N LYS A 463 -25.60 23.40 -28.41
CA LYS A 463 -24.48 23.31 -27.47
C LYS A 463 -23.23 23.99 -28.02
N TYR A 464 -23.00 23.90 -29.33
CA TYR A 464 -21.88 24.58 -29.99
C TYR A 464 -22.05 26.10 -30.01
N LYS A 465 -23.25 26.60 -30.29
CA LYS A 465 -23.57 28.05 -30.18
C LYS A 465 -23.31 28.59 -28.76
N LYS A 466 -23.67 27.83 -27.72
CA LYS A 466 -23.33 28.19 -26.33
C LYS A 466 -21.82 28.26 -26.09
N TYR A 467 -21.07 27.33 -26.66
CA TYR A 467 -19.61 27.37 -26.60
C TYR A 467 -19.04 28.61 -27.29
N LEU A 468 -19.52 28.97 -28.49
CA LEU A 468 -19.05 30.15 -29.22
C LEU A 468 -19.25 31.46 -28.45
N VAL A 469 -20.40 31.62 -27.79
CA VAL A 469 -20.69 32.79 -26.95
C VAL A 469 -19.71 32.90 -25.79
N GLU A 470 -19.33 31.78 -25.18
CA GLU A 470 -18.35 31.79 -24.09
C GLU A 470 -16.94 32.02 -24.62
N ALA A 471 -16.53 31.31 -25.67
CA ALA A 471 -15.21 31.42 -26.27
C ALA A 471 -14.90 32.85 -26.76
N ALA A 472 -15.90 33.57 -27.26
CA ALA A 472 -15.76 34.96 -27.71
C ALA A 472 -15.33 35.94 -26.59
N LYS A 473 -15.47 35.56 -25.31
CA LYS A 473 -15.01 36.37 -24.17
C LYS A 473 -13.50 36.26 -23.91
N HIS A 474 -12.82 35.37 -24.63
CA HIS A 474 -11.42 35.03 -24.40
C HIS A 474 -10.59 35.30 -25.65
N LYS A 475 -9.39 35.88 -25.47
CA LYS A 475 -8.53 36.30 -26.60
C LYS A 475 -7.89 35.12 -27.32
N THR A 476 -7.56 34.06 -26.59
CA THR A 476 -6.94 32.85 -27.12
C THR A 476 -7.62 31.61 -26.56
N ARG A 477 -7.43 30.46 -27.23
CA ARG A 477 -7.88 29.18 -26.70
C ARG A 477 -7.18 28.79 -25.39
N TRP A 478 -5.96 29.29 -25.13
CA TRP A 478 -5.33 29.22 -23.81
C TRP A 478 -6.12 29.95 -22.73
N ASP A 479 -6.59 31.17 -23.01
CA ASP A 479 -7.39 31.95 -22.06
C ASP A 479 -8.74 31.26 -21.77
N TYR A 480 -9.32 30.65 -22.81
CA TYR A 480 -10.52 29.82 -22.66
C TYR A 480 -10.25 28.57 -21.80
N LEU A 481 -9.15 27.85 -22.05
CA LEU A 481 -8.77 26.67 -21.27
C LEU A 481 -8.55 27.02 -19.80
N LYS A 482 -7.82 28.11 -19.52
CA LYS A 482 -7.63 28.63 -18.16
C LYS A 482 -8.98 28.89 -17.46
N HIS A 483 -9.89 29.56 -18.15
CA HIS A 483 -11.23 29.81 -17.63
C HIS A 483 -12.01 28.51 -17.37
N TYR A 484 -11.96 27.57 -18.31
CA TYR A 484 -12.63 26.28 -18.22
C TYR A 484 -12.14 25.46 -17.02
N ASN A 485 -10.83 25.32 -16.82
CA ASN A 485 -10.26 24.56 -15.69
C ASN A 485 -10.54 25.24 -14.34
N ILE A 486 -10.52 26.58 -14.29
CA ILE A 486 -10.90 27.31 -13.07
C ILE A 486 -12.37 27.02 -12.72
N LEU A 487 -13.26 27.00 -13.71
CA LEU A 487 -14.66 26.64 -13.47
C LEU A 487 -14.80 25.23 -12.91
N ASP A 488 -13.99 24.26 -13.37
CA ASP A 488 -14.04 22.88 -12.87
C ASP A 488 -13.77 22.75 -11.37
N THR A 489 -12.76 23.47 -10.89
CA THR A 489 -12.47 23.51 -9.46
C THR A 489 -13.53 24.29 -8.69
N ARG A 490 -14.03 25.40 -9.25
CA ARG A 490 -15.00 26.29 -8.58
C ARG A 490 -16.39 25.66 -8.43
N VAL A 491 -16.87 24.89 -9.41
CA VAL A 491 -18.19 24.24 -9.31
C VAL A 491 -18.24 23.14 -8.25
N LEU A 492 -17.08 22.61 -7.82
CA LEU A 492 -17.00 21.61 -6.76
C LEU A 492 -17.27 22.20 -5.36
N ILE A 493 -17.17 23.52 -5.19
CA ILE A 493 -17.39 24.18 -3.90
C ILE A 493 -18.80 23.97 -3.39
N GLU A 494 -19.82 24.18 -4.22
CA GLU A 494 -21.22 24.06 -3.80
C GLU A 494 -21.56 22.65 -3.27
N PRO A 495 -21.24 21.56 -3.99
CA PRO A 495 -21.40 20.20 -3.45
C PRO A 495 -20.69 19.94 -2.12
N ILE A 496 -19.45 20.41 -1.98
CA ILE A 496 -18.67 20.21 -0.75
C ILE A 496 -19.35 20.95 0.41
N ASP A 497 -19.75 22.19 0.21
CA ASP A 497 -20.41 23.01 1.23
C ASP A 497 -21.74 22.42 1.68
N TYR A 498 -22.55 21.98 0.72
CA TYR A 498 -23.80 21.30 1.03
C TYR A 498 -23.58 20.07 1.90
N LEU A 499 -22.59 19.23 1.57
CA LEU A 499 -22.30 18.03 2.35
C LEU A 499 -21.72 18.36 3.74
N ILE A 500 -20.85 19.39 3.85
CA ILE A 500 -20.36 19.86 5.16
C ILE A 500 -21.54 20.24 6.06
N GLU A 501 -22.44 21.10 5.57
CA GLU A 501 -23.59 21.55 6.34
C GLU A 501 -24.57 20.41 6.65
N LEU A 502 -24.79 19.49 5.72
CA LEU A 502 -25.66 18.34 5.91
C LEU A 502 -25.16 17.39 7.01
N ILE A 503 -23.87 17.05 6.98
CA ILE A 503 -23.23 16.15 7.95
C ILE A 503 -23.09 16.83 9.32
N PHE A 504 -22.82 18.14 9.33
CA PHE A 504 -22.65 18.90 10.56
C PHE A 504 -23.92 19.03 11.41
N LYS A 505 -25.13 18.82 10.84
CA LYS A 505 -26.38 18.70 11.60
C LYS A 505 -26.32 17.66 12.73
N TYR A 506 -25.39 16.71 12.64
CA TYR A 506 -25.17 15.64 13.61
C TYR A 506 -23.91 15.85 14.47
N ASN A 507 -23.33 17.06 14.49
CA ASN A 507 -22.05 17.39 15.13
C ASN A 507 -20.87 16.54 14.62
N VAL A 508 -20.88 16.21 13.32
CA VAL A 508 -19.80 15.48 12.66
C VAL A 508 -19.09 16.42 11.68
N ASP A 509 -17.76 16.55 11.81
CA ASP A 509 -16.95 17.29 10.83
C ASP A 509 -16.58 16.35 9.66
N MET A 510 -17.26 16.54 8.53
CA MET A 510 -17.05 15.73 7.33
C MET A 510 -15.59 15.72 6.86
N LEU A 511 -14.93 16.89 6.88
CA LEU A 511 -13.57 16.99 6.40
C LEU A 511 -12.56 16.53 7.45
N ALA A 512 -12.90 16.43 8.74
CA ALA A 512 -12.01 15.76 9.70
C ALA A 512 -11.98 14.23 9.50
N ASP A 513 -13.08 13.65 9.00
CA ASP A 513 -13.20 12.23 8.74
C ASP A 513 -12.51 11.77 7.44
N ILE A 514 -12.30 10.46 7.31
CA ILE A 514 -11.59 9.85 6.17
C ILE A 514 -12.53 9.58 4.99
N SER A 515 -13.83 9.40 5.23
CA SER A 515 -14.79 9.01 4.19
C SER A 515 -16.25 9.21 4.63
N MET A 516 -17.18 9.14 3.66
CA MET A 516 -18.61 9.13 3.96
C MET A 516 -19.03 7.95 4.84
N SER A 517 -18.38 6.79 4.71
CA SER A 517 -18.67 5.63 5.55
C SER A 517 -18.33 5.90 7.01
N GLN A 518 -17.23 6.60 7.28
CA GLN A 518 -16.88 7.04 8.63
C GLN A 518 -17.85 8.09 9.15
N CYS A 519 -18.22 9.08 8.32
CA CYS A 519 -19.24 10.08 8.67
C CYS A 519 -20.57 9.40 9.01
N SER A 520 -21.02 8.45 8.18
CA SER A 520 -22.27 7.71 8.40
C SER A 520 -22.25 6.90 9.68
N ASN A 521 -21.11 6.27 9.99
CA ASN A 521 -20.92 5.55 11.24
C ASN A 521 -20.97 6.51 12.44
N ALA A 522 -20.31 7.67 12.36
CA ALA A 522 -20.39 8.70 13.39
C ALA A 522 -21.83 9.21 13.58
N ILE A 523 -22.54 9.54 12.51
CA ILE A 523 -23.94 9.97 12.55
C ILE A 523 -24.84 8.92 13.20
N LYS A 524 -24.70 7.65 12.80
CA LYS A 524 -25.46 6.55 13.36
C LYS A 524 -25.32 6.52 14.90
N TYR A 525 -24.09 6.54 15.39
CA TYR A 525 -23.83 6.55 16.83
C TYR A 525 -24.19 7.88 17.50
N SER A 526 -24.13 9.03 16.83
CA SER A 526 -24.62 10.28 17.45
C SER A 526 -26.13 10.26 17.68
N MET A 527 -26.89 9.59 16.80
CA MET A 527 -28.33 9.36 17.02
C MET A 527 -28.60 8.37 18.16
N GLU A 528 -27.84 7.27 18.23
CA GLU A 528 -28.01 6.24 19.26
C GLU A 528 -27.67 6.73 20.66
N TYR A 529 -26.74 7.69 20.76
CA TYR A 529 -26.34 8.32 22.01
C TYR A 529 -26.89 9.75 22.17
N ASN A 530 -28.03 10.10 21.54
CA ASN A 530 -28.59 11.46 21.62
C ASN A 530 -28.96 11.89 23.05
N GLY A 531 -29.22 10.94 23.95
CA GLY A 531 -29.45 11.20 25.38
C GLY A 531 -28.19 11.17 26.24
N PHE A 532 -27.00 11.09 25.65
CA PHE A 532 -25.75 10.98 26.39
C PHE A 532 -25.38 12.31 27.07
N ASP A 533 -25.56 12.38 28.39
CA ASP A 533 -24.95 13.31 29.32
C ASP A 533 -23.63 12.75 29.89
N ILE A 534 -22.54 13.50 29.77
CA ILE A 534 -21.24 13.10 30.33
C ILE A 534 -21.23 13.07 31.87
N ASN A 535 -22.12 13.85 32.50
CA ASN A 535 -22.32 13.87 33.96
C ASN A 535 -23.53 13.03 34.37
N GLY A 536 -24.18 12.37 33.40
CA GLY A 536 -25.32 11.50 33.64
C GLY A 536 -24.91 10.32 34.50
N ASP A 537 -25.66 10.10 35.58
CA ASP A 537 -25.54 8.88 36.36
C ASP A 537 -26.28 7.76 35.64
N TYR A 538 -25.56 7.08 34.74
CA TYR A 538 -26.07 5.86 34.11
C TYR A 538 -25.95 4.74 35.13
N ASN A 539 -26.95 4.65 36.00
CA ASN A 539 -27.18 3.43 36.75
C ASN A 539 -27.15 2.27 35.75
N CYS A 540 -26.27 1.31 35.99
CA CYS A 540 -26.33 0.01 35.33
C CYS A 540 -27.55 -0.71 35.91
N GLU A 541 -28.76 -0.22 35.60
CA GLU A 541 -29.95 -1.03 35.73
C GLU A 541 -29.78 -2.12 34.66
N SER A 542 -29.31 -3.28 35.11
CA SER A 542 -29.37 -4.53 34.35
C SER A 542 -30.84 -4.84 34.08
N THR A 543 -31.46 -4.14 33.13
CA THR A 543 -32.73 -4.53 32.53
C THR A 543 -32.53 -5.70 31.56
N ASP A 544 -31.27 -6.00 31.21
CA ASP A 544 -30.92 -7.29 30.67
C ASP A 544 -31.33 -8.34 31.70
N LYS A 545 -32.43 -9.04 31.40
CA LYS A 545 -32.70 -10.35 32.00
C LYS A 545 -31.36 -11.09 31.96
N SER A 546 -30.88 -11.54 33.11
CA SER A 546 -29.73 -12.44 33.16
C SER A 546 -29.91 -13.45 32.05
N ILE A 547 -29.00 -13.48 31.06
CA ILE A 547 -29.01 -14.56 30.09
C ILE A 547 -28.72 -15.80 30.94
N GLU A 548 -29.75 -16.56 31.26
CA GLU A 548 -29.58 -17.90 31.77
C GLU A 548 -28.91 -18.67 30.65
N ILE A 549 -27.60 -18.85 30.77
CA ILE A 549 -26.84 -19.77 29.93
C ILE A 549 -27.31 -21.17 30.32
N THR A 550 -28.44 -21.56 29.74
CA THR A 550 -28.94 -22.91 29.86
C THR A 550 -28.02 -23.83 29.08
N GLN A 551 -27.95 -25.09 29.50
CA GLN A 551 -27.20 -26.10 28.77
C GLN A 551 -27.62 -26.19 27.30
N ASN A 552 -28.89 -25.91 26.99
CA ASN A 552 -29.43 -25.88 25.63
C ASN A 552 -28.90 -24.70 24.82
N TYR A 553 -28.79 -23.50 25.41
CA TYR A 553 -28.18 -22.35 24.75
C TYR A 553 -26.70 -22.59 24.42
N TRP A 554 -25.96 -23.16 25.37
CA TRP A 554 -24.55 -23.51 25.15
C TRP A 554 -24.39 -24.57 24.07
N ARG A 555 -25.23 -25.62 24.08
CA ARG A 555 -25.25 -26.67 23.06
C ARG A 555 -25.51 -26.10 21.65
N ALA A 556 -26.51 -25.24 21.50
CA ALA A 556 -26.81 -24.60 20.22
C ALA A 556 -25.65 -23.72 19.72
N LYS A 557 -24.91 -23.08 20.63
CA LYS A 557 -23.71 -22.31 20.29
C LYS A 557 -22.56 -23.19 19.80
N VAL A 558 -22.27 -24.28 20.50
CA VAL A 558 -21.24 -25.27 20.11
C VAL A 558 -21.59 -25.91 18.77
N GLU A 559 -22.85 -26.32 18.57
CA GLU A 559 -23.33 -26.86 17.29
C GLU A 559 -23.15 -25.86 16.13
N SER A 560 -23.40 -24.56 16.36
CA SER A 560 -23.15 -23.51 15.37
C SER A 560 -21.68 -23.36 14.99
N TYR A 561 -20.75 -23.54 15.94
CA TYR A 561 -19.31 -23.52 15.67
C TYR A 561 -18.86 -24.78 14.91
N ILE A 562 -19.35 -25.95 15.32
CA ILE A 562 -19.13 -27.21 14.59
C ILE A 562 -19.63 -27.08 13.13
N GLU A 563 -20.80 -26.50 12.90
CA GLU A 563 -21.33 -26.31 11.54
C GLU A 563 -20.47 -25.34 10.72
N GLN A 564 -19.94 -24.28 11.34
CA GLN A 564 -19.03 -23.33 10.67
C GLN A 564 -17.70 -23.98 10.31
N ASP A 565 -17.14 -24.80 11.20
CA ASP A 565 -15.88 -25.50 10.97
C ASP A 565 -16.04 -26.63 9.93
N ASN A 566 -17.15 -27.36 9.96
CA ASN A 566 -17.48 -28.34 8.93
C ASN A 566 -17.66 -27.70 7.55
N LYS A 567 -18.31 -26.52 7.45
CA LYS A 567 -18.40 -25.75 6.19
C LYS A 567 -17.04 -25.28 5.66
N LYS A 568 -16.01 -25.31 6.49
CA LYS A 568 -14.64 -24.86 6.19
C LYS A 568 -13.64 -26.02 6.15
N ASP A 569 -14.11 -27.27 6.20
CA ASP A 569 -13.30 -28.50 6.29
C ASP A 569 -12.25 -28.48 7.41
N ARG A 570 -12.61 -27.94 8.59
CA ARG A 570 -11.75 -27.87 9.77
C ARG A 570 -12.12 -28.95 10.78
N ASP A 571 -11.11 -29.47 11.49
CA ASP A 571 -11.30 -30.43 12.57
C ASP A 571 -12.06 -29.79 13.73
N SER A 572 -13.23 -30.35 14.05
CA SER A 572 -14.16 -29.88 15.08
C SER A 572 -14.11 -30.71 16.37
N SER A 573 -13.18 -31.66 16.48
CA SER A 573 -13.07 -32.58 17.62
C SER A 573 -12.75 -31.92 18.99
N ASN A 574 -12.28 -30.68 18.98
CA ASN A 574 -11.91 -29.88 20.17
C ASN A 574 -12.84 -28.69 20.45
N ASN A 575 -14.00 -28.61 19.79
CA ASN A 575 -14.98 -27.51 19.97
C ASN A 575 -15.88 -27.65 21.21
#